data_AF-A0A1F6T9F6-F1
#
_entry.id   AF-A0A1F6T9F6-F1
#
_cell.length_a   1.000
_cell.length_b   1.000
_cell.length_c   1.000
_cell.angle_alpha   90.00
_cell.angle_beta   90.00
_cell.angle_gamma   90.00
#
_symmetry.space_group_name_H-M   'P 1'
#
loop_
_entity.id
_entity.type
_entity.pdbx_description
1 polymer ?
#
loop_
_entity_poly.entity_id
_entity_poly.type
_entity_poly.pdbx_seq_one_letter_code
_entity_poly.pdbx_strand_id
1 'polypeptide(L)'
;FRLGYDHPFGHRGFTHSIFFAVLIELLGLAAARAFGTTRIAAFLFLFVSTVSHGLLDALTNGGLGIAFFAPFDNTRYFLPWQVIEVSPITTSRFLSARGWAVIQSELPWVWLPAITLGMLLLVLRLGLSRLRKITPSPSGRG
;
A
#
# COMPACT_ATOMS: atom_id res chain seq x y z
N PHE A 1 12.71 17.30 16.61
CA PHE A 1 12.61 15.89 17.05
C PHE A 1 13.06 14.97 15.90
N ARG A 2 14.34 14.60 15.82
CA ARG A 2 14.78 13.50 14.95
C ARG A 2 14.94 12.28 15.84
N LEU A 3 13.87 11.51 15.97
CA LEU A 3 13.95 10.18 16.58
C LEU A 3 14.94 9.38 15.73
N GLY A 4 15.90 8.70 16.36
CA GLY A 4 16.90 7.91 15.66
C GLY A 4 16.23 6.91 14.70
N TYR A 5 16.92 6.56 13.62
CA TYR A 5 16.39 5.64 12.59
C TYR A 5 15.96 4.28 13.21
N ASP A 6 16.63 3.87 14.30
CA ASP A 6 16.35 2.67 15.11
C ASP A 6 15.21 2.81 16.13
N HIS A 7 14.68 4.02 16.36
CA HIS A 7 13.67 4.23 17.40
C HIS A 7 12.36 3.49 17.06
N PRO A 8 11.57 3.02 18.03
CA PRO A 8 10.25 2.39 17.79
C PRO A 8 9.26 3.27 16.99
N PHE A 9 9.41 4.59 17.09
CA PHE A 9 8.67 5.59 16.30
C PHE A 9 9.50 6.17 15.12
N GLY A 10 10.62 5.52 14.79
CA GLY A 10 11.37 5.79 13.57
C GLY A 10 10.56 5.45 12.33
N HIS A 11 11.01 5.93 11.17
CA HIS A 11 10.22 5.90 9.94
C HIS A 11 9.70 4.52 9.54
N ARG A 12 10.40 3.43 9.89
CA ARG A 12 10.07 2.01 9.59
C ARG A 12 9.57 1.21 10.80
N GLY A 13 9.26 1.90 11.90
CA GLY A 13 8.77 1.31 13.14
C GLY A 13 7.24 1.23 13.16
N PHE A 14 6.62 1.90 14.13
CA PHE A 14 5.19 1.84 14.40
C PHE A 14 4.28 2.05 13.18
N THR A 15 4.56 3.02 12.32
CA THR A 15 3.71 3.33 11.15
C THR A 15 3.71 2.26 10.06
N HIS A 16 4.68 1.34 10.10
CA HIS A 16 4.80 0.22 9.16
C HIS A 16 4.39 -1.12 9.80
N SER A 17 3.75 -1.06 10.98
CA SER A 17 3.22 -2.24 11.67
C SER A 17 1.82 -2.60 11.22
N ILE A 18 1.47 -3.88 11.35
CA ILE A 18 0.10 -4.37 11.12
C ILE A 18 -0.88 -3.70 12.08
N PHE A 19 -0.46 -3.44 13.32
CA PHE A 19 -1.28 -2.75 14.30
C PHE A 19 -1.68 -1.34 13.84
N PHE A 20 -0.73 -0.56 13.32
CA PHE A 20 -1.02 0.76 12.77
C PHE A 20 -1.93 0.69 11.54
N ALA A 21 -1.76 -0.33 10.69
CA ALA A 21 -2.66 -0.59 9.56
C ALA A 21 -4.12 -0.75 10.03
N VAL A 22 -4.36 -1.61 11.01
CA VAL A 22 -5.71 -1.81 11.58
C VAL A 22 -6.27 -0.50 12.16
N LEU A 23 -5.44 0.29 12.85
CA LEU A 23 -5.91 1.57 13.40
C LEU A 23 -6.32 2.57 12.30
N ILE A 24 -5.53 2.71 11.24
CA ILE A 24 -5.86 3.65 10.15
C ILE A 24 -7.07 3.16 9.35
N GLU A 25 -7.25 1.85 9.20
CA GLU A 25 -8.42 1.24 8.59
C GLU A 25 -9.71 1.53 9.38
N LEU A 26 -9.67 1.42 10.71
CA LEU A 26 -10.81 1.75 11.57
C LEU A 26 -11.21 3.23 11.45
N LEU A 27 -10.23 4.13 11.34
CA LEU A 27 -10.48 5.55 11.09
C LEU A 27 -11.07 5.79 9.69
N GLY A 28 -10.55 5.10 8.68
CA GLY A 28 -11.08 5.14 7.31
C GLY A 28 -12.52 4.63 7.21
N LEU A 29 -12.86 3.59 7.96
CA LEU A 29 -14.22 3.07 8.08
C LEU A 29 -15.19 4.09 8.67
N ALA A 30 -14.76 4.84 9.69
CA ALA A 30 -15.55 5.92 10.27
C ALA A 30 -15.75 7.07 9.28
N ALA A 31 -14.71 7.39 8.49
CA ALA A 31 -14.73 8.47 7.51
C ALA A 31 -15.33 8.10 6.14
N ALA A 32 -15.59 6.82 5.86
CA ALA A 32 -16.04 6.32 4.55
C ALA A 32 -17.25 7.09 3.98
N ARG A 33 -18.20 7.46 4.85
CA ARG A 33 -19.38 8.25 4.47
C ARG A 33 -19.03 9.67 4.04
N ALA A 34 -18.08 10.33 4.71
CA ALA A 34 -17.65 11.68 4.36
C ALA A 34 -16.98 11.73 2.97
N PHE A 35 -16.35 10.62 2.54
CA PHE A 35 -15.71 10.48 1.24
C PHE A 35 -16.60 9.86 0.16
N GLY A 36 -17.90 9.63 0.43
CA GLY A 36 -18.84 9.09 -0.55
C GLY A 36 -18.52 7.66 -1.02
N THR A 37 -17.78 6.88 -0.23
CA THR A 37 -17.41 5.49 -0.55
C THR A 37 -18.11 4.50 0.39
N THR A 38 -18.15 3.22 0.01
CA THR A 38 -18.66 2.17 0.90
C THR A 38 -17.61 1.84 1.95
N ARG A 39 -18.06 1.45 3.15
CA ARG A 39 -17.18 1.00 4.24
C ARG A 39 -16.26 -0.13 3.81
N ILE A 40 -16.81 -1.10 3.06
CA ILE A 40 -16.05 -2.26 2.55
C ILE A 40 -14.96 -1.81 1.58
N ALA A 41 -15.27 -0.89 0.65
CA ALA A 41 -14.28 -0.40 -0.30
C ALA A 41 -13.16 0.40 0.40
N ALA A 42 -13.51 1.25 1.37
CA ALA A 42 -12.54 1.99 2.17
C ALA A 42 -11.61 1.05 2.96
N PHE A 43 -12.19 0.05 3.63
CA PHE A 43 -11.44 -0.96 4.38
C PHE A 43 -10.48 -1.74 3.48
N LEU A 44 -10.98 -2.34 2.39
CA LEU A 44 -10.16 -3.14 1.49
C LEU A 44 -9.04 -2.32 0.86
N PHE A 45 -9.32 -1.08 0.44
CA PHE A 45 -8.31 -0.21 -0.12
C PHE A 45 -7.20 0.08 0.90
N LEU A 46 -7.57 0.54 2.11
CA LEU A 46 -6.60 0.88 3.15
C LEU A 46 -5.78 -0.34 3.59
N PHE A 47 -6.45 -1.48 3.83
CA PHE A 47 -5.78 -2.72 4.22
C PHE A 47 -4.77 -3.18 3.17
N VAL A 48 -5.19 -3.28 1.91
CA VAL A 48 -4.30 -3.68 0.82
C VAL A 48 -3.14 -2.69 0.69
N SER A 49 -3.41 -1.39 0.75
CA SER A 49 -2.37 -0.36 0.67
C SER A 49 -1.36 -0.45 1.80
N THR A 50 -1.79 -0.53 3.07
CA THR A 50 -0.87 -0.51 4.20
C THR A 50 -0.08 -1.81 4.32
N VAL A 51 -0.72 -2.97 4.10
CA VAL A 51 -0.02 -4.26 4.12
C VAL A 51 0.95 -4.38 2.95
N SER A 52 0.55 -4.03 1.73
CA SER A 52 1.44 -4.08 0.57
C SER A 52 2.61 -3.14 0.73
N HIS A 53 2.40 -1.95 1.28
CA HIS A 53 3.47 -0.98 1.56
C HIS A 53 4.54 -1.58 2.48
N GLY A 54 4.15 -2.14 3.64
CA GLY A 54 5.10 -2.77 4.56
C GLY A 54 5.84 -3.98 3.95
N LEU A 55 5.15 -4.78 3.13
CA LEU A 55 5.77 -5.91 2.43
C LEU A 55 6.77 -5.45 1.36
N LEU A 56 6.43 -4.44 0.56
CA LEU A 56 7.31 -3.86 -0.45
C LEU A 56 8.56 -3.26 0.20
N ASP A 57 8.43 -2.59 1.34
CA ASP A 57 9.59 -2.09 2.08
C ASP A 57 10.49 -3.22 2.60
N ALA A 58 9.90 -4.36 3.02
CA ALA A 58 10.67 -5.53 3.44
C ALA A 58 11.37 -6.25 2.26
N LEU A 59 10.97 -5.99 1.01
CA LEU A 59 11.68 -6.39 -0.22
C LEU A 59 12.79 -5.42 -0.61
N THR A 60 12.96 -4.29 0.11
CA THR A 60 14.07 -3.37 -0.16
C THR A 60 15.38 -3.87 0.41
N ASN A 61 16.49 -3.59 -0.26
CA ASN A 61 17.84 -4.01 0.13
C ASN A 61 18.58 -3.02 1.05
N GLY A 62 17.88 -2.10 1.70
CA GLY A 62 18.54 -1.15 2.59
C GLY A 62 17.63 -0.47 3.59
N GLY A 63 18.26 0.26 4.51
CA GLY A 63 17.63 0.75 5.73
C GLY A 63 17.58 -0.32 6.83
N LEU A 64 16.67 -0.16 7.78
CA LEU A 64 16.31 -1.18 8.76
C LEU A 64 15.12 -1.98 8.21
N GLY A 65 15.02 -3.25 8.60
CA GLY A 65 13.85 -4.07 8.28
C GLY A 65 12.56 -3.49 8.86
N ILE A 66 11.42 -4.07 8.51
CA ILE A 66 10.11 -3.59 8.93
C ILE A 66 9.69 -4.23 10.25
N ALA A 67 9.11 -3.41 11.13
CA ALA A 67 8.60 -3.80 12.44
C ALA A 67 7.13 -4.24 12.37
N PHE A 68 6.85 -5.34 11.68
CA PHE A 68 5.47 -5.77 11.43
C PHE A 68 4.61 -5.92 12.69
N PHE A 69 5.22 -6.34 13.80
CA PHE A 69 4.54 -6.64 15.07
C PHE A 69 4.61 -5.52 16.11
N ALA A 70 5.14 -4.35 15.75
CA ALA A 70 5.10 -3.21 16.67
C ALA A 70 3.63 -2.83 16.98
N PRO A 71 3.32 -2.31 18.18
CA PRO A 71 4.24 -1.96 19.27
C PRO A 71 4.62 -3.14 20.19
N PHE A 72 4.08 -4.34 19.95
CA PHE A 72 4.25 -5.49 20.83
C PHE A 72 5.65 -6.11 20.71
N ASP A 73 6.17 -6.19 19.49
CA ASP A 73 7.53 -6.61 19.20
C ASP A 73 8.16 -5.67 18.16
N ASN A 74 9.36 -5.18 18.48
CA ASN A 74 10.11 -4.26 17.63
C ASN A 74 11.14 -4.97 16.73
N THR A 75 11.17 -6.30 16.69
CA THR A 75 12.01 -7.07 15.77
C THR A 75 11.83 -6.57 14.33
N ARG A 76 12.95 -6.40 13.62
CA ARG A 76 12.99 -5.86 12.25
C ARG A 76 13.14 -7.00 11.26
N TYR A 77 12.23 -7.09 10.31
CA TYR A 77 12.17 -8.17 9.35
C TYR A 77 12.46 -7.64 7.94
N PHE A 78 13.32 -8.35 7.22
CA PHE A 78 13.39 -8.30 5.77
C PHE A 78 12.81 -9.58 5.20
N LEU A 79 12.29 -9.51 3.98
CA LEU A 79 11.98 -10.71 3.23
C LEU A 79 13.28 -11.32 2.67
N PRO A 80 13.30 -12.64 2.40
CA PRO A 80 14.50 -13.32 1.91
C PRO A 80 14.95 -12.83 0.53
N TRP A 81 14.04 -12.25 -0.27
CA TRP A 81 14.33 -11.70 -1.60
C TRP A 81 14.28 -10.18 -1.58
N GLN A 82 15.42 -9.53 -1.35
CA GLN A 82 15.53 -8.07 -1.31
C GLN A 82 15.84 -7.50 -2.69
N VAL A 83 14.87 -7.62 -3.60
CA VAL A 83 15.03 -7.34 -5.04
C VAL A 83 14.79 -5.88 -5.42
N ILE A 84 14.31 -5.06 -4.48
CA ILE A 84 14.03 -3.64 -4.69
C ILE A 84 15.17 -2.81 -4.09
N GLU A 85 15.71 -1.87 -4.86
CA GLU A 85 16.73 -0.96 -4.36
C GLU A 85 16.12 0.06 -3.41
N VAL A 86 16.78 0.31 -2.27
CA VAL A 86 16.30 1.33 -1.34
C VAL A 86 16.40 2.73 -1.94
N SER A 87 15.27 3.44 -1.95
CA SER A 87 15.21 4.81 -2.48
C SER A 87 15.93 5.81 -1.57
N PRO A 88 16.80 6.69 -2.11
CA PRO A 88 17.38 7.77 -1.34
C PRO A 88 16.31 8.76 -0.86
N ILE A 89 16.33 9.09 0.43
CA ILE A 89 15.41 10.08 1.03
C ILE A 89 15.60 11.49 0.42
N THR A 90 16.79 11.81 -0.09
CA THR A 90 17.12 13.11 -0.67
C THR A 90 16.88 13.13 -2.18
N THR A 91 16.11 14.10 -2.66
CA THR A 91 15.78 14.29 -4.09
C THR A 91 17.00 14.41 -5.00
N SER A 92 18.07 15.07 -4.54
CA SER A 92 19.32 15.17 -5.30
C SER A 92 20.00 13.83 -5.54
N ARG A 93 19.88 12.88 -4.61
CA ARG A 93 20.37 11.51 -4.76
C ARG A 93 19.41 10.64 -5.56
N PHE A 94 18.11 10.93 -5.51
CA PHE A 94 17.12 10.27 -6.35
C PHE A 94 17.29 10.63 -7.84
N LEU A 95 17.62 11.88 -8.18
CA LEU A 95 17.88 12.29 -9.58
C LEU A 95 19.29 11.90 -10.09
N SER A 96 19.92 10.89 -9.48
CA SER A 96 21.25 10.41 -9.85
C SER A 96 21.17 9.01 -10.47
N ALA A 97 22.32 8.47 -10.90
CA ALA A 97 22.43 7.08 -11.34
C ALA A 97 21.85 6.07 -10.32
N ARG A 98 21.91 6.39 -9.02
CA ARG A 98 21.33 5.54 -7.97
C ARG A 98 19.81 5.53 -8.00
N GLY A 99 19.14 6.66 -8.21
CA GLY A 99 17.68 6.62 -8.32
C GLY A 99 17.19 6.07 -9.66
N TRP A 100 18.01 6.11 -10.71
CA TRP A 100 17.73 5.34 -11.91
C TRP A 100 17.71 3.83 -11.64
N ALA A 101 18.69 3.31 -10.90
CA ALA A 101 18.70 1.91 -10.48
C ALA A 101 17.47 1.56 -9.61
N VAL A 102 17.01 2.49 -8.76
CA VAL A 102 15.76 2.33 -7.99
C VAL A 102 14.56 2.16 -8.91
N ILE A 103 14.36 3.06 -9.87
CA ILE A 103 13.26 2.96 -10.84
C ILE A 103 13.32 1.64 -11.60
N GLN A 104 14.51 1.21 -12.04
CA GLN A 104 14.69 -0.07 -12.74
C GLN A 104 14.30 -1.27 -11.87
N SER A 105 14.65 -1.25 -10.58
CA SER A 105 14.28 -2.31 -9.64
C SER A 105 12.79 -2.30 -9.28
N GLU A 106 12.16 -1.13 -9.19
CA GLU A 106 10.74 -1.00 -8.89
C GLU A 106 9.84 -1.43 -10.05
N LEU A 107 10.29 -1.28 -11.30
CA LEU A 107 9.49 -1.58 -12.50
C LEU A 107 8.84 -2.98 -12.45
N PRO A 108 9.61 -4.08 -12.28
CA PRO A 108 9.03 -5.42 -12.26
C PRO A 108 8.24 -5.75 -11.00
N TRP A 109 8.60 -5.18 -9.85
CA TRP A 109 8.08 -5.61 -8.54
C TRP A 109 6.99 -4.69 -7.96
N VAL A 110 6.92 -3.45 -8.42
CA VAL A 110 5.95 -2.44 -7.95
C VAL A 110 5.05 -2.02 -9.11
N TRP A 111 5.64 -1.48 -10.19
CA TRP A 111 4.87 -0.83 -11.25
C TRP A 111 4.08 -1.82 -12.11
N LEU A 112 4.71 -2.91 -12.60
CA LEU A 112 4.01 -3.91 -13.40
C LEU A 112 2.85 -4.57 -12.64
N PRO A 113 3.02 -5.06 -11.38
CA PRO A 113 1.91 -5.60 -10.59
C PRO A 113 0.80 -4.57 -10.34
N ALA A 114 1.14 -3.31 -10.04
CA ALA A 114 0.14 -2.27 -9.79
C ALA A 114 -0.67 -1.93 -11.05
N ILE A 115 0.00 -1.76 -12.19
CA ILE A 115 -0.66 -1.46 -13.48
C ILE A 115 -1.54 -2.63 -13.90
N THR A 116 -1.05 -3.87 -13.80
CA THR A 116 -1.83 -5.06 -14.18
C THR A 116 -3.09 -5.20 -13.32
N LEU A 117 -2.97 -5.06 -11.99
CA LEU A 117 -4.13 -5.07 -11.10
C LEU A 117 -5.10 -3.92 -11.41
N GLY A 118 -4.60 -2.70 -11.62
CA GLY A 118 -5.43 -1.55 -11.96
C GLY A 118 -6.22 -1.74 -13.26
N MET A 119 -5.57 -2.30 -14.29
CA MET A 119 -6.22 -2.61 -15.57
C MET A 119 -7.29 -3.70 -15.42
N LEU A 120 -7.01 -4.77 -14.66
CA LEU A 120 -8.00 -5.81 -14.38
C LEU A 120 -9.24 -5.25 -13.67
N LEU A 121 -9.04 -4.42 -12.65
CA LEU A 121 -10.14 -3.77 -11.93
C LEU A 121 -10.94 -2.82 -12.83
N LEU A 122 -10.28 -2.09 -13.73
CA LEU A 122 -10.94 -1.22 -14.70
C LEU A 122 -11.81 -2.03 -15.67
N VAL A 123 -11.27 -3.12 -16.25
CA VAL A 123 -12.01 -4.00 -17.16
C VAL A 123 -13.23 -4.61 -16.45
N LEU A 124 -13.05 -5.13 -15.24
CA LEU A 124 -14.15 -5.66 -14.42
C LEU A 124 -15.23 -4.60 -14.16
N ARG A 125 -14.84 -3.38 -13.77
CA ARG A 125 -15.78 -2.28 -13.52
C ARG A 125 -16.58 -1.92 -14.78
N LEU A 126 -15.93 -1.84 -15.93
CA LEU A 126 -16.59 -1.53 -17.20
C LEU A 126 -17.52 -2.66 -17.64
N GLY A 127 -17.12 -3.92 -17.44
CA GLY A 127 -17.96 -5.10 -17.71
C GLY A 127 -19.23 -5.14 -16.85
N LEU A 128 -19.09 -4.99 -15.53
CA LEU A 128 -20.21 -4.93 -14.60
C LEU A 128 -21.17 -3.75 -14.89
N SER A 129 -20.61 -2.59 -15.27
CA SER A 129 -21.40 -1.42 -15.65
C SER A 129 -22.22 -1.65 -16.93
N ARG A 130 -21.68 -2.44 -17.89
CA ARG A 130 -22.42 -2.83 -19.10
C ARG A 130 -23.54 -3.82 -18.78
N LEU A 131 -23.27 -4.84 -17.96
CA LEU A 131 -24.28 -5.83 -17.55
C LEU A 131 -25.46 -5.17 -16.82
N ARG A 132 -25.20 -4.19 -15.96
CA ARG A 132 -26.24 -3.42 -15.24
C ARG A 132 -27.09 -2.55 -16.16
N LYS A 133 -26.59 -2.13 -17.33
CA LYS A 133 -27.35 -1.38 -18.33
C LYS A 133 -28.23 -2.29 -19.21
N ILE A 134 -27.83 -3.54 -19.41
CA ILE A 134 -28.52 -4.51 -20.28
C ILE A 134 -29.70 -5.16 -19.56
N THR A 135 -29.63 -5.33 -18.24
CA THR A 135 -30.76 -5.81 -17.43
C THR A 135 -31.69 -4.63 -17.12
N PRO A 136 -32.90 -4.56 -17.70
CA PRO A 136 -33.87 -3.55 -17.29
C PRO A 136 -34.20 -3.80 -15.82
N SER A 137 -34.26 -2.73 -15.01
CA SER A 137 -34.87 -2.82 -13.68
C SER A 137 -36.26 -3.43 -13.84
N PRO A 138 -36.68 -4.42 -13.04
CA PRO A 138 -38.06 -4.85 -13.04
C PRO A 138 -38.90 -3.63 -12.63
N SER A 139 -39.49 -2.98 -13.61
CA SER A 139 -40.48 -1.95 -13.42
C SER A 139 -41.72 -2.59 -12.81
N GLY A 140 -42.14 -2.09 -11.65
CA GLY A 140 -43.53 -2.15 -11.22
C GLY A 140 -43.84 -3.20 -10.15
N ARG A 141 -44.06 -2.71 -8.92
CA ARG A 141 -45.41 -2.56 -8.31
C ARG A 141 -45.35 -1.21 -7.58
N GLY A 142 -46.17 -0.22 -7.93
CA GLY A 142 -47.62 -0.22 -7.78
C GLY A 142 -47.91 0.66 -6.59
#